data_AF-C6RG53-F1
#
_entry.id   AF-C6RG53-F1
#
_cell.length_a   1.000
_cell.length_b   1.000
_cell.length_c   1.000
_cell.angle_alpha   90.00
_cell.angle_beta   90.00
_cell.angle_gamma   90.00
#
_symmetry.space_group_name_H-M   'P 1'
#
loop_
_entity.id
_entity.type
_entity.pdbx_description
1 polymer ?
#
loop_
_entity_poly.entity_id
_entity_poly.type
_entity_poly.pdbx_seq_one_letter_code
_entity_poly.pdbx_strand_id
1 'polypeptide(L)'
;MIFSVFLEAVSSILHIVISAYTWIIIGAAIISWVRPDPYNPIVQLLYRLTEPVYAAIRRVIPTVFGGIDIAPIIVLLSLQFIDRFFVRLMFAYAA
;
A
#
# COMPACT_ATOMS: atom_id res chain seq x y z
N MET A 1 1.73 26.54 -17.16
CA MET A 1 2.68 27.08 -16.16
C MET A 1 2.21 26.91 -14.73
N ILE A 2 1.11 27.54 -14.26
CA ILE A 2 0.68 27.34 -12.86
C ILE A 2 0.01 25.96 -12.66
N PHE A 3 -0.90 25.60 -13.56
CA PHE A 3 -1.64 24.32 -13.48
C PHE A 3 -0.72 23.10 -13.57
N SER A 4 0.28 23.14 -14.44
CA SER A 4 1.30 22.09 -14.58
C SER A 4 2.10 21.89 -13.28
N VAL A 5 2.63 22.96 -12.71
CA VAL A 5 3.39 22.91 -11.44
C VAL A 5 2.51 22.38 -10.29
N PHE A 6 1.24 22.77 -10.25
CA PHE A 6 0.30 22.23 -9.28
C PHE A 6 0.12 20.71 -9.44
N LEU A 7 -0.07 20.22 -10.67
CA LEU A 7 -0.19 18.79 -10.94
C LEU A 7 1.08 18.01 -10.60
N GLU A 8 2.26 18.54 -10.88
CA GLU A 8 3.54 17.93 -10.50
C GLU A 8 3.67 17.78 -8.97
N ALA A 9 3.30 18.83 -8.23
CA ALA A 9 3.35 18.81 -6.77
C ALA A 9 2.39 17.76 -6.20
N VAL A 10 1.15 17.70 -6.70
CA VAL A 10 0.16 16.70 -6.27
C VAL A 10 0.64 15.29 -6.61
N SER A 11 1.17 15.07 -7.82
CA SER A 11 1.68 13.77 -8.26
C SER A 11 2.85 13.31 -7.39
N SER A 12 3.74 14.23 -7.03
CA SER A 12 4.89 13.94 -6.15
C SER A 12 4.46 13.56 -4.75
N ILE A 13 3.51 14.29 -4.16
CA ILE A 13 2.96 13.95 -2.83
C ILE A 13 2.27 12.58 -2.88
N LEU A 14 1.48 12.32 -3.93
CA LEU A 14 0.79 11.04 -4.09
C LEU A 14 1.77 9.88 -4.22
N HIS A 15 2.85 10.04 -5.00
CA HIS A 15 3.93 9.07 -5.10
C HIS A 15 4.54 8.75 -3.73
N ILE A 16 4.86 9.78 -2.95
CA ILE A 16 5.46 9.63 -1.61
C ILE A 16 4.54 8.85 -0.69
N VAL A 17 3.24 9.17 -0.68
CA VAL A 17 2.24 8.48 0.15
C VAL A 17 2.11 7.02 -0.25
N ILE A 18 2.01 6.72 -1.56
CA ILE A 18 1.91 5.34 -2.05
C ILE A 18 3.18 4.55 -1.72
N SER A 19 4.35 5.15 -1.90
CA SER A 19 5.64 4.54 -1.57
C SER A 19 5.76 4.24 -0.07
N ALA A 20 5.41 5.20 0.80
CA ALA A 20 5.41 5.00 2.24
C ALA A 20 4.46 3.87 2.66
N TYR A 21 3.23 3.86 2.11
CA TYR A 21 2.27 2.80 2.41
C TYR A 21 2.70 1.43 1.86
N THR A 22 3.39 1.39 0.71
CA THR A 22 3.99 0.17 0.16
C THR A 22 4.99 -0.43 1.16
N TRP A 23 5.85 0.38 1.77
CA TRP A 23 6.78 -0.09 2.80
C TRP A 23 6.08 -0.58 4.07
N ILE A 24 4.99 0.07 4.48
CA ILE A 24 4.15 -0.40 5.60
C ILE A 24 3.59 -1.79 5.31
N ILE A 25 3.06 -2.01 4.10
CA ILE A 25 2.50 -3.30 3.67
C ILE A 25 3.58 -4.39 3.63
N ILE A 26 4.78 -4.07 3.11
CA ILE A 26 5.93 -4.98 3.12
C ILE A 26 6.30 -5.35 4.56
N GLY A 27 6.43 -4.36 5.46
CA GLY A 27 6.75 -4.61 6.88
C GLY A 27 5.71 -5.50 7.56
N ALA A 28 4.42 -5.23 7.33
CA ALA A 28 3.33 -6.05 7.87
C ALA A 28 3.35 -7.48 7.30
N ALA A 29 3.63 -7.65 6.00
CA ALA A 29 3.73 -8.97 5.37
C ALA A 29 4.87 -9.79 6.00
N ILE A 30 6.05 -9.20 6.18
CA ILE A 30 7.19 -9.86 6.82
C ILE A 30 6.85 -10.28 8.25
N ILE A 31 6.25 -9.38 9.03
CA ILE A 31 5.81 -9.67 10.41
C ILE A 31 4.80 -10.83 10.44
N SER A 32 3.87 -10.89 9.48
CA SER A 32 2.89 -11.97 9.41
C SER A 32 3.52 -13.35 9.23
N TRP A 33 4.68 -13.43 8.55
CA TRP A 33 5.39 -14.69 8.31
C TRP A 33 6.26 -15.12 9.48
N VAL A 34 6.91 -14.17 10.15
CA VAL A 34 7.83 -14.46 11.27
C VAL A 34 7.08 -14.62 12.61
N ARG A 35 5.85 -14.11 12.70
CA ARG A 35 4.97 -14.21 13.90
C ARG A 35 5.65 -13.72 15.20
N PRO A 36 6.11 -12.45 15.26
CA PRO A 36 6.68 -11.85 16.47
C PRO A 36 5.60 -11.61 17.55
N ASP A 37 6.03 -11.18 18.73
CA ASP A 37 5.15 -10.88 19.87
C ASP A 37 4.00 -9.92 19.47
N PRO A 38 2.73 -10.35 19.55
CA PRO A 38 1.56 -9.52 19.24
C PRO A 38 1.43 -8.25 20.09
N TYR A 39 2.02 -8.23 21.29
CA TYR A 39 1.96 -7.07 22.18
C TYR A 39 2.97 -5.98 21.80
N ASN A 40 3.89 -6.24 20.87
CA ASN A 40 4.84 -5.24 20.41
C ASN A 40 4.10 -4.04 19.75
N PRO A 41 4.35 -2.79 20.19
CA PRO A 41 3.69 -1.61 19.64
C PRO A 41 3.81 -1.46 18.13
N ILE A 42 4.93 -1.88 17.53
CA ILE A 42 5.16 -1.82 16.08
C ILE A 42 4.27 -2.82 15.35
N VAL A 43 4.10 -4.03 15.91
CA VAL A 43 3.21 -5.06 15.34
C VAL A 43 1.76 -4.57 15.37
N GLN A 44 1.33 -3.99 16.50
CA GLN A 44 -0.02 -3.43 16.63
C GLN A 44 -0.25 -2.24 15.68
N LEU A 45 0.75 -1.37 15.52
CA LEU A 45 0.68 -0.26 14.57
C LEU A 45 0.50 -0.77 13.15
N LEU A 46 1.36 -1.68 12.70
CA LEU A 46 1.28 -2.24 11.36
C LEU A 46 -0.05 -2.94 11.13
N TYR A 47 -0.52 -3.75 12.08
CA TYR A 47 -1.85 -4.37 12.00
C TYR A 47 -2.97 -3.33 11.84
N ARG A 48 -2.97 -2.26 12.66
CA ARG A 48 -4.00 -1.20 12.56
C ARG A 48 -3.97 -0.46 11.22
N LEU A 49 -2.79 -0.27 10.63
CA LEU A 49 -2.63 0.43 9.36
C LEU A 49 -2.99 -0.43 8.14
N THR A 50 -2.83 -1.75 8.23
CA THR A 50 -3.04 -2.65 7.08
C THR A 50 -4.36 -3.40 7.12
N GLU A 51 -4.89 -3.72 8.31
CA GLU A 51 -6.08 -4.55 8.47
C GLU A 51 -7.34 -3.98 7.79
N PRO A 52 -7.63 -2.66 7.79
CA PRO A 52 -8.79 -2.14 7.06
C PRO A 52 -8.77 -2.49 5.56
N VAL A 53 -7.59 -2.44 4.94
CA VAL A 53 -7.41 -2.75 3.51
C VAL A 53 -7.42 -4.26 3.29
N TYR A 54 -6.74 -5.03 4.14
CA TYR A 54 -6.75 -6.50 4.05
C TYR A 54 -8.16 -7.06 4.25
N ALA A 55 -8.91 -6.56 5.22
CA ALA A 55 -10.30 -6.95 5.46
C ALA A 55 -11.20 -6.60 4.27
N ALA A 56 -11.01 -5.44 3.63
CA ALA A 56 -11.75 -5.08 2.42
C ALA A 56 -11.48 -6.06 1.27
N ILE A 57 -10.22 -6.45 1.05
CA ILE A 57 -9.87 -7.44 0.02
C ILE A 57 -10.45 -8.82 0.35
N ARG A 58 -10.31 -9.27 1.60
CA ARG A 58 -10.82 -10.56 2.08
C ARG A 58 -12.35 -10.69 1.93
N ARG A 59 -13.08 -9.57 1.94
CA ARG A 59 -14.53 -9.56 1.69
C ARG A 59 -14.89 -9.81 0.23
N VAL A 60 -14.02 -9.43 -0.70
CA VAL A 60 -14.26 -9.60 -2.15
C VAL A 60 -13.77 -10.98 -2.60
N ILE A 61 -12.58 -11.38 -2.16
CA ILE A 61 -11.98 -12.66 -2.48
C ILE A 61 -11.34 -13.28 -1.23
N PRO A 62 -11.52 -14.57 -0.95
CA PRO A 62 -10.79 -15.25 0.12
C PRO A 62 -9.30 -15.23 -0.21
N THR A 63 -8.48 -14.65 0.66
CA THR A 63 -7.03 -14.54 0.45
C THR A 63 -6.22 -15.47 1.37
N VAL A 64 -6.85 -16.18 2.29
CA VAL A 64 -6.15 -17.06 3.23
C VAL A 64 -6.15 -18.48 2.70
N PHE A 65 -4.98 -18.99 2.33
CA PHE A 65 -4.79 -20.36 1.82
C PHE A 65 -3.74 -21.07 2.67
N GLY A 66 -4.09 -22.22 3.26
CA GLY A 66 -3.15 -23.00 4.06
C GLY A 66 -2.53 -22.25 5.25
N GLY A 67 -3.23 -21.23 5.79
CA GLY A 67 -2.73 -20.40 6.89
C GLY A 67 -1.79 -19.27 6.49
N ILE A 68 -1.58 -19.02 5.19
CA ILE A 68 -0.86 -17.87 4.65
C ILE A 68 -1.88 -16.93 4.00
N ASP A 69 -1.78 -15.64 4.30
CA ASP A 69 -2.61 -14.62 3.69
C ASP A 69 -1.91 -13.98 2.47
N ILE A 70 -2.54 -14.04 1.30
CA ILE A 70 -2.05 -13.42 0.06
C ILE A 70 -2.55 -11.97 -0.11
N ALA A 71 -3.39 -11.45 0.79
CA ALA A 71 -3.86 -10.06 0.75
C ALA A 71 -2.72 -9.03 0.63
N PRO A 72 -1.58 -9.14 1.35
CA PRO A 72 -0.48 -8.20 1.20
C PRO A 72 0.05 -8.11 -0.23
N ILE A 73 0.16 -9.24 -0.94
CA ILE A 73 0.61 -9.27 -2.33
C ILE A 73 -0.37 -8.53 -3.23
N ILE A 74 -1.66 -8.76 -3.05
CA ILE A 74 -2.71 -8.09 -3.84
C ILE A 74 -2.67 -6.58 -3.60
N VAL A 75 -2.48 -6.13 -2.36
CA VAL A 75 -2.31 -4.70 -2.04
C VAL A 75 -1.07 -4.14 -2.72
N LEU A 76 0.08 -4.82 -2.63
CA LEU A 76 1.32 -4.35 -3.24
C LEU A 76 1.20 -4.20 -4.77
N LEU A 77 0.54 -5.16 -5.43
CA LEU A 77 0.28 -5.08 -6.87
C LEU A 77 -0.65 -3.91 -7.22
N SER A 78 -1.69 -3.71 -6.41
CA SER A 78 -2.64 -2.60 -6.58
C SER A 78 -1.94 -1.24 -6.41
N LEU A 79 -1.12 -1.08 -5.36
CA LEU A 79 -0.35 0.14 -5.11
C LEU A 79 0.65 0.41 -6.23
N GLN A 80 1.39 -0.61 -6.68
CA GLN A 80 2.32 -0.47 -7.80
C GLN A 80 1.61 -0.08 -9.10
N PHE A 81 0.44 -0.66 -9.37
CA PHE A 81 -0.36 -0.27 -10.52
C PHE A 81 -0.82 1.19 -10.41
N ILE A 82 -1.32 1.60 -9.24
CA ILE A 82 -1.79 2.98 -9.02
C ILE A 82 -0.66 3.97 -9.23
N ASP A 83 0.51 3.70 -8.67
CA ASP A 83 1.68 4.56 -8.81
C ASP A 83 2.17 4.63 -10.26
N ARG A 84 2.42 3.48 -10.89
CA ARG A 84 3.01 3.44 -12.23
C ARG A 84 2.06 3.91 -13.33
N PHE A 85 0.77 3.69 -13.16
CA PHE A 85 -0.23 4.09 -14.14
C PHE A 85 -0.75 5.50 -13.86
N PHE A 86 -1.42 5.73 -12.73
CA PHE A 86 -2.10 7.00 -12.48
C PHE A 86 -1.13 8.13 -12.15
N VAL A 87 -0.18 7.93 -11.23
CA VAL A 87 0.76 9.01 -10.86
C VAL A 87 1.64 9.40 -12.05
N ARG A 88 2.16 8.40 -12.77
CA ARG A 88 2.95 8.65 -13.98
C ARG A 88 2.15 9.35 -15.08
N LEU A 89 0.88 9.01 -15.24
CA LEU A 89 -0.01 9.69 -16.18
C LEU A 89 -0.23 11.16 -15.79
N MET A 90 -0.41 11.44 -14.50
CA MET A 90 -0.53 12.83 -14.01
C MET A 90 0.73 13.65 -14.28
N PHE A 91 1.92 13.07 -14.07
CA PHE A 91 3.18 13.71 -14.45
C PHE A 91 3.26 13.96 -15.95
N ALA A 92 2.81 13.02 -16.79
CA ALA A 92 2.83 13.18 -18.25
C ALA A 92 1.91 14.32 -18.74
N TYR A 93 0.78 14.55 -18.08
CA TYR A 93 -0.11 15.68 -18.38
C TYR A 93 0.35 17.02 -17.81
N ALA A 94 1.29 16.99 -16.85
CA ALA A 94 1.84 18.20 -16.27
C ALA A 94 2.99 18.77 -17.11
N ALA A 95 3.71 17.92 -17.85
CA ALA A 95 4.72 18.31 -18.84
C ALA A 95 4.11 19.05 -20.04
#